data_AF-A0A076MMX3-F1
#
_entry.id   AF-A0A076MMX3-F1
#
_cell.length_a   1.000
_cell.length_b   1.000
_cell.length_c   1.000
_cell.angle_alpha   90.00
_cell.angle_beta   90.00
_cell.angle_gamma   90.00
#
_symmetry.space_group_name_H-M   'P 1'
#
loop_
_entity.id
_entity.type
_entity.pdbx_description
1 polymer ?
#
loop_
_entity_poly.entity_id
_entity_poly.type
_entity_poly.pdbx_seq_one_letter_code
_entity_poly.pdbx_strand_id
1 'polypeptide(L)'
;MGNRLTRILADPAEIDLRYSDDDLRLLRRASESERDRLREVARDGAPESRVPATLALARLGGAREVLAATLADDACTGLLADGIGALGESYPEYADVVAPWAVRVLGAIELPLRDSVSLELRGLAAACGELRIADAGPVLLRISRAADEPAYREAWPLDSVLFLAAAAKAWPVAEVSEEITDRFGPNPDDSDSHVVEAIGALAARGEPEVAEWALRWCAEKLLESHEENTHTFLFVEALAARGPDGASLLGWVVDQSPFRAGAGVALKALAAVEPVEAHRYAVEEWLRFPSAAIEVLGELYQGTRNAEVVAFVDRIQDRFPWAASYRDDAVARIDATAGPGQIAAEMVALGLISRATAEEYLGNGPGESVPARLVRGLFEAEGVLVEFDPKGYTIPPAYGDLADRFAAVAGVSFENLELTDDFELSYVHNGQRYEFTPDDQGKYFDLLTVDEIAGTLSPPGPRRFVPLGEDAYVLADPRALDQLVETFGIEP
;
A
#
# COMPACT_ATOMS: atom_id res chain seq x y z
N MET A 1 -3.53 -23.53 -27.94
CA MET A 1 -3.14 -22.17 -27.49
C MET A 1 -2.97 -21.17 -28.63
N GLY A 2 -2.36 -21.50 -29.78
CA GLY A 2 -2.13 -20.53 -30.87
C GLY A 2 -3.37 -19.88 -31.54
N ASN A 3 -4.55 -20.48 -31.45
CA ASN A 3 -5.76 -19.95 -32.12
C ASN A 3 -6.39 -18.74 -31.38
N ARG A 4 -6.31 -18.67 -30.04
CA ARG A 4 -6.88 -17.54 -29.27
C ARG A 4 -6.03 -16.28 -29.38
N LEU A 5 -4.71 -16.39 -29.20
CA LEU A 5 -3.79 -15.25 -29.31
C LEU A 5 -3.86 -14.60 -30.70
N THR A 6 -3.85 -15.41 -31.76
CA THR A 6 -4.00 -14.91 -33.14
C THR A 6 -5.30 -14.14 -33.32
N ARG A 7 -6.40 -14.63 -32.72
CA ARG A 7 -7.72 -14.02 -32.82
C ARG A 7 -7.78 -12.65 -32.12
N ILE A 8 -7.31 -12.56 -30.87
CA ILE A 8 -7.33 -11.29 -30.12
C ILE A 8 -6.32 -10.26 -30.66
N LEU A 9 -5.25 -10.68 -31.35
CA LEU A 9 -4.36 -9.77 -32.06
C LEU A 9 -4.93 -9.30 -33.41
N ALA A 10 -5.83 -10.08 -34.01
CA ALA A 10 -6.52 -9.70 -35.25
C ALA A 10 -7.72 -8.79 -34.97
N ASP A 11 -8.43 -9.05 -33.86
CA ASP A 11 -9.54 -8.24 -33.37
C ASP A 11 -9.43 -8.05 -31.85
N PRO A 12 -8.77 -6.98 -31.39
CA PRO A 12 -8.67 -6.67 -29.97
C PRO A 12 -10.01 -6.43 -29.26
N ALA A 13 -11.10 -6.19 -29.99
CA ALA A 13 -12.44 -6.11 -29.37
C ALA A 13 -12.85 -7.42 -28.69
N GLU A 14 -12.23 -8.55 -29.07
CA GLU A 14 -12.48 -9.85 -28.45
C GLU A 14 -11.69 -10.10 -27.16
N ILE A 15 -10.81 -9.19 -26.73
CA ILE A 15 -10.05 -9.34 -25.49
C ILE A 15 -11.04 -9.28 -24.32
N ASP A 16 -11.13 -10.37 -23.54
CA ASP A 16 -11.90 -10.37 -22.30
C ASP A 16 -11.01 -9.83 -21.17
N LEU A 17 -11.36 -8.65 -20.66
CA LEU A 17 -10.72 -8.03 -19.51
C LEU A 17 -11.60 -8.04 -18.25
N ARG A 18 -12.85 -8.51 -18.35
CA ARG A 18 -13.85 -8.37 -17.27
C ARG A 18 -13.95 -9.61 -16.40
N TYR A 19 -13.78 -10.79 -16.98
CA TYR A 19 -14.08 -12.06 -16.28
C TYR A 19 -12.89 -13.01 -16.14
N SER A 20 -11.79 -12.80 -16.86
CA SER A 20 -10.61 -13.66 -16.79
C SER A 20 -9.32 -12.97 -17.21
N ASP A 21 -8.22 -13.34 -16.56
CA ASP A 21 -6.85 -12.93 -16.93
C ASP A 21 -6.22 -13.85 -18.00
N ASP A 22 -6.96 -14.81 -18.56
CA ASP A 22 -6.40 -15.77 -19.52
C ASP A 22 -5.87 -15.11 -20.79
N ASP A 23 -6.59 -14.12 -21.34
CA ASP A 23 -6.11 -13.38 -22.51
C ASP A 23 -4.86 -12.55 -22.17
N LEU A 24 -4.77 -11.98 -20.97
CA LEU A 24 -3.56 -11.30 -20.51
C LEU A 24 -2.39 -12.26 -20.35
N ARG A 25 -2.60 -13.48 -19.85
CA ARG A 25 -1.56 -14.52 -19.76
C ARG A 25 -1.05 -14.92 -21.16
N LEU A 26 -1.93 -14.95 -22.15
CA LEU A 26 -1.54 -15.18 -23.55
C LEU A 26 -0.73 -14.00 -24.10
N LEU A 27 -1.17 -12.77 -23.87
CA LEU A 27 -0.47 -11.55 -24.30
C LEU A 27 0.89 -11.35 -23.60
N ARG A 28 1.02 -11.74 -22.32
CA ARG A 28 2.31 -11.79 -21.60
C ARG A 28 3.31 -12.72 -22.30
N ARG A 29 2.84 -13.79 -22.95
CA ARG A 29 3.68 -14.75 -23.68
C ARG A 29 3.86 -14.41 -25.16
N ALA A 30 3.19 -13.35 -25.64
CA ALA A 30 3.32 -12.89 -27.01
C ALA A 30 4.75 -12.38 -27.27
N SER A 31 5.21 -12.58 -28.50
CA SER A 31 6.46 -12.02 -29.00
C SER A 31 6.40 -10.49 -29.06
N GLU A 32 7.56 -9.84 -29.13
CA GLU A 32 7.60 -8.37 -29.19
C GLU A 32 6.90 -7.83 -30.44
N SER A 33 7.03 -8.54 -31.57
CA SER A 33 6.33 -8.18 -32.81
C SER A 33 4.80 -8.25 -32.68
N GLU A 34 4.28 -9.20 -31.90
CA GLU A 34 2.85 -9.31 -31.61
C GLU A 34 2.38 -8.20 -30.65
N ARG A 35 3.21 -7.83 -29.66
CA ARG A 35 2.91 -6.70 -28.76
C ARG A 35 2.97 -5.36 -29.50
N ASP A 36 3.90 -5.19 -30.44
CA ASP A 36 3.98 -4.01 -31.29
C ASP A 36 2.72 -3.84 -32.13
N ARG A 37 2.18 -4.92 -32.67
CA ARG A 37 0.88 -4.90 -33.36
C ARG A 37 -0.26 -4.46 -32.44
N LEU A 38 -0.26 -4.93 -31.19
CA LEU A 38 -1.26 -4.48 -30.21
C LEU A 38 -1.09 -2.99 -29.88
N ARG A 39 0.15 -2.50 -29.75
CA ARG A 39 0.45 -1.07 -29.55
C ARG A 39 0.02 -0.22 -30.76
N GLU A 40 0.16 -0.73 -31.98
CA GLU A 40 -0.31 -0.06 -33.20
C GLU A 40 -1.84 0.08 -33.18
N VAL A 41 -2.58 -0.98 -32.86
CA VAL A 41 -4.05 -0.90 -32.72
C VAL A 41 -4.45 0.05 -31.59
N ALA A 42 -3.73 0.05 -30.48
CA ALA A 42 -4.00 0.94 -29.36
C ALA A 42 -3.72 2.43 -29.68
N ARG A 43 -2.87 2.73 -30.66
CA ARG A 43 -2.64 4.11 -31.13
C ARG A 43 -3.68 4.56 -32.16
N ASP A 44 -3.90 3.74 -33.19
CA ASP A 44 -4.57 4.21 -34.41
C ASP A 44 -5.84 3.42 -34.77
N GLY A 45 -6.17 2.37 -34.02
CA GLY A 45 -7.36 1.53 -34.28
C GLY A 45 -8.69 2.25 -34.07
N ALA A 46 -9.80 1.64 -34.49
CA ALA A 46 -11.14 2.09 -34.16
C ALA A 46 -11.40 1.95 -32.64
N PRO A 47 -12.26 2.79 -32.01
CA PRO A 47 -12.49 2.77 -30.57
C PRO A 47 -12.75 1.39 -29.96
N GLU A 48 -13.52 0.55 -30.65
CA GLU A 48 -13.91 -0.81 -30.23
C GLU A 48 -12.72 -1.76 -30.06
N SER A 49 -11.67 -1.58 -30.86
CA SER A 49 -10.43 -2.35 -30.75
C SER A 49 -9.36 -1.59 -29.96
N ARG A 50 -9.35 -0.26 -30.06
CA ARG A 50 -8.37 0.62 -29.42
C ARG A 50 -8.46 0.55 -27.91
N VAL A 51 -9.67 0.63 -27.35
CA VAL A 51 -9.89 0.65 -25.90
C VAL A 51 -9.45 -0.67 -25.25
N PRO A 52 -9.91 -1.85 -25.68
CA PRO A 52 -9.44 -3.12 -25.12
C PRO A 52 -7.94 -3.34 -25.31
N ALA A 53 -7.36 -2.96 -26.46
CA ALA A 53 -5.92 -3.04 -26.68
C ALA A 53 -5.14 -2.16 -25.71
N THR A 54 -5.59 -0.93 -25.49
CA THR A 54 -4.98 0.04 -24.56
C THR A 54 -5.04 -0.48 -23.13
N LEU A 55 -6.22 -0.93 -22.66
CA LEU A 55 -6.40 -1.45 -21.30
C LEU A 55 -5.59 -2.74 -21.08
N ALA A 56 -5.54 -3.63 -22.07
CA ALA A 56 -4.70 -4.82 -22.00
C ALA A 56 -3.21 -4.46 -21.87
N LEU A 57 -2.72 -3.53 -22.68
CA LEU A 57 -1.34 -3.04 -22.59
C LEU A 57 -1.06 -2.37 -21.23
N ALA A 58 -2.00 -1.59 -20.71
CA ALA A 58 -1.86 -0.95 -19.41
C ALA A 58 -1.68 -1.98 -18.28
N ARG A 59 -2.46 -3.07 -18.30
CA ARG A 59 -2.33 -4.20 -17.34
C ARG A 59 -1.08 -5.07 -17.54
N LEU A 60 -0.43 -4.95 -18.69
CA LEU A 60 0.86 -5.63 -18.97
C LEU A 60 2.06 -4.76 -18.58
N GLY A 61 1.83 -3.50 -18.21
CA GLY A 61 2.85 -2.50 -17.87
C GLY A 61 3.34 -1.71 -19.09
N GLY A 62 3.61 -0.42 -18.88
CA GLY A 62 4.33 0.42 -19.86
C GLY A 62 3.48 1.01 -21.00
N ALA A 63 2.19 1.28 -20.77
CA ALA A 63 1.29 1.83 -21.79
C ALA A 63 0.77 3.25 -21.48
N ARG A 64 1.44 3.97 -20.58
CA ARG A 64 0.98 5.27 -20.04
C ARG A 64 0.63 6.30 -21.12
N GLU A 65 1.51 6.51 -22.09
CA GLU A 65 1.29 7.47 -23.17
C GLU A 65 0.10 7.10 -24.05
N VAL A 66 -0.06 5.80 -24.33
CA VAL A 66 -1.15 5.28 -25.15
C VAL A 66 -2.47 5.38 -24.39
N LEU A 67 -2.48 5.07 -23.09
CA LEU A 67 -3.64 5.26 -22.23
C LEU A 67 -4.04 6.74 -22.15
N ALA A 68 -3.09 7.65 -21.94
CA ALA A 68 -3.36 9.08 -21.92
C ALA A 68 -3.97 9.58 -23.24
N ALA A 69 -3.43 9.14 -24.39
CA ALA A 69 -3.96 9.48 -25.70
C ALA A 69 -5.40 8.94 -25.90
N THR A 70 -5.65 7.71 -25.49
CA THR A 70 -6.98 7.08 -25.57
C THR A 70 -7.98 7.76 -24.64
N LEU A 71 -7.59 8.16 -23.43
CA LEU A 71 -8.42 8.94 -22.49
C LEU A 71 -8.76 10.34 -23.03
N ALA A 72 -7.86 10.95 -23.80
CA ALA A 72 -8.08 12.25 -24.42
C ALA A 72 -9.01 12.21 -25.65
N ASP A 73 -9.30 11.03 -26.19
CA ASP A 73 -10.19 10.86 -27.35
C ASP A 73 -11.64 10.69 -26.91
N ASP A 74 -12.48 11.69 -27.17
CA ASP A 74 -13.90 11.67 -26.82
C ASP A 74 -14.65 10.51 -27.50
N ALA A 75 -14.21 10.03 -28.68
CA ALA A 75 -14.81 8.87 -29.34
C ALA A 75 -14.59 7.56 -28.56
N CYS A 76 -13.57 7.50 -27.69
CA CYS A 76 -13.29 6.34 -26.85
C CYS A 76 -13.98 6.42 -25.47
N THR A 77 -14.55 7.57 -25.09
CA THR A 77 -14.98 7.84 -23.72
C THR A 77 -16.04 6.86 -23.20
N GLY A 78 -17.06 6.52 -24.00
CA GLY A 78 -18.11 5.57 -23.56
C GLY A 78 -17.57 4.15 -23.31
N LEU A 79 -16.76 3.64 -24.25
CA LEU A 79 -16.10 2.33 -24.10
C LEU A 79 -15.08 2.30 -22.96
N LEU A 80 -14.36 3.40 -22.75
CA LEU A 80 -13.45 3.54 -21.63
C LEU A 80 -14.19 3.60 -20.30
N ALA A 81 -15.28 4.36 -20.20
CA ALA A 81 -16.03 4.45 -18.94
C ALA A 81 -16.55 3.06 -18.50
N ASP A 82 -16.95 2.22 -19.45
CA ASP A 82 -17.35 0.83 -19.20
C ASP A 82 -16.15 -0.07 -18.86
N GLY A 83 -15.05 0.06 -19.59
CA GLY A 83 -13.89 -0.84 -19.51
C GLY A 83 -12.80 -0.47 -18.50
N ILE A 84 -12.69 0.80 -18.08
CA ILE A 84 -11.57 1.31 -17.27
C ILE A 84 -11.46 0.57 -15.93
N GLY A 85 -12.60 0.10 -15.42
CA GLY A 85 -12.75 -0.81 -14.28
C GLY A 85 -11.74 -1.96 -14.27
N ALA A 86 -11.42 -2.47 -15.46
CA ALA A 86 -10.56 -3.64 -15.64
C ALA A 86 -9.09 -3.40 -15.29
N LEU A 87 -8.62 -2.15 -15.14
CA LEU A 87 -7.23 -1.89 -14.75
C LEU A 87 -6.86 -2.53 -13.41
N GLY A 88 -7.80 -2.60 -12.46
CA GLY A 88 -7.63 -3.27 -11.17
C GLY A 88 -6.35 -2.82 -10.44
N GLU A 89 -5.50 -3.76 -10.05
CA GLU A 89 -4.24 -3.52 -9.33
C GLU A 89 -3.29 -2.55 -10.05
N SER A 90 -3.44 -2.32 -11.36
CA SER A 90 -2.61 -1.38 -12.12
C SER A 90 -3.02 0.10 -11.96
N TYR A 91 -4.12 0.41 -11.27
CA TYR A 91 -4.59 1.79 -11.09
C TYR A 91 -3.53 2.77 -10.55
N PRO A 92 -2.73 2.45 -9.53
CA PRO A 92 -1.75 3.39 -8.96
C PRO A 92 -0.75 3.92 -10.00
N GLU A 93 -0.39 3.11 -11.01
CA GLU A 93 0.55 3.51 -12.08
C GLU A 93 -0.01 4.58 -13.03
N TYR A 94 -1.33 4.70 -13.08
CA TYR A 94 -2.06 5.56 -14.03
C TYR A 94 -2.94 6.61 -13.34
N ALA A 95 -2.83 6.74 -12.02
CA ALA A 95 -3.70 7.60 -11.22
C ALA A 95 -3.74 9.05 -11.73
N ASP A 96 -2.59 9.61 -12.13
CA ASP A 96 -2.46 10.99 -12.57
C ASP A 96 -3.12 11.27 -13.94
N VAL A 97 -3.30 10.25 -14.79
CA VAL A 97 -4.01 10.41 -16.08
C VAL A 97 -5.47 9.99 -15.99
N VAL A 98 -5.78 8.95 -15.21
CA VAL A 98 -7.15 8.45 -15.04
C VAL A 98 -7.97 9.42 -14.19
N ALA A 99 -7.40 9.98 -13.11
CA ALA A 99 -8.19 10.79 -12.19
C ALA A 99 -8.74 12.09 -12.81
N PRO A 100 -7.94 12.92 -13.51
CA PRO A 100 -8.46 14.13 -14.17
C PRO A 100 -9.49 13.79 -15.26
N TRP A 101 -9.26 12.71 -16.01
CA TRP A 101 -10.22 12.24 -17.01
C TRP A 101 -11.54 11.82 -16.36
N ALA A 102 -11.49 11.06 -15.27
CA ALA A 102 -12.67 10.58 -14.58
C ALA A 102 -13.53 11.72 -14.02
N VAL A 103 -12.90 12.72 -13.39
CA VAL A 103 -13.58 13.93 -12.92
C VAL A 103 -14.23 14.69 -14.08
N ARG A 104 -13.53 14.83 -15.22
CA ARG A 104 -14.08 15.48 -16.43
C ARG A 104 -15.32 14.75 -16.94
N VAL A 105 -15.25 13.43 -17.08
CA VAL A 105 -16.37 12.61 -17.60
C VAL A 105 -17.55 12.68 -16.64
N LEU A 106 -17.32 12.50 -15.34
CA LEU A 106 -18.38 12.60 -14.32
C LEU A 106 -19.01 13.99 -14.28
N GLY A 107 -18.20 15.05 -14.41
CA GLY A 107 -18.68 16.44 -14.43
C GLY A 107 -19.56 16.79 -15.63
N ALA A 108 -19.46 16.03 -16.73
CA ALA A 108 -20.28 16.20 -17.93
C ALA A 108 -21.62 15.45 -17.88
N ILE A 109 -21.86 14.63 -16.84
CA ILE A 109 -23.11 13.87 -16.72
C ILE A 109 -24.26 14.79 -16.33
N GLU A 110 -25.25 14.88 -17.21
CA GLU A 110 -26.53 15.52 -16.92
C GLU A 110 -27.51 14.51 -16.30
N LEU A 111 -28.19 14.92 -15.23
CA LEU A 111 -29.28 14.15 -14.62
C LEU A 111 -30.64 14.67 -15.12
N PRO A 112 -31.64 13.78 -15.32
CA PRO A 112 -31.63 12.38 -14.93
C PRO A 112 -31.01 11.46 -16.00
N LEU A 113 -30.49 10.30 -15.57
CA LEU A 113 -29.73 9.38 -16.44
C LEU A 113 -30.60 8.85 -17.59
N ARG A 114 -29.98 8.67 -18.77
CA ARG A 114 -30.59 7.96 -19.91
C ARG A 114 -30.25 6.47 -19.85
N ASP A 115 -31.10 5.63 -20.44
CA ASP A 115 -31.04 4.16 -20.31
C ASP A 115 -29.71 3.48 -20.67
N SER A 116 -28.89 4.10 -21.52
CA SER A 116 -27.56 3.57 -21.91
C SER A 116 -26.41 4.05 -21.02
N VAL A 117 -26.60 5.14 -20.27
CA VAL A 117 -25.52 5.84 -19.58
C VAL A 117 -25.16 5.15 -18.25
N SER A 118 -26.09 4.45 -17.59
CA SER A 118 -25.82 3.81 -16.29
C SER A 118 -24.83 2.65 -16.39
N LEU A 119 -24.97 1.77 -17.40
CA LEU A 119 -24.07 0.64 -17.63
C LEU A 119 -22.63 1.10 -17.94
N GLU A 120 -22.51 2.13 -18.76
CA GLU A 120 -21.23 2.70 -19.18
C GLU A 120 -20.47 3.38 -18.04
N LEU A 121 -21.10 3.66 -16.89
CA LEU A 121 -20.46 4.36 -15.79
C LEU A 121 -19.97 3.45 -14.65
N ARG A 122 -20.26 2.15 -14.70
CA ARG A 122 -19.84 1.20 -13.64
C ARG A 122 -18.33 1.10 -13.52
N GLY A 123 -17.64 0.94 -14.65
CA GLY A 123 -16.18 0.88 -14.70
C GLY A 123 -15.56 2.18 -14.17
N LEU A 124 -16.14 3.32 -14.54
CA LEU A 124 -15.72 4.64 -14.07
C LEU A 124 -15.93 4.84 -12.57
N ALA A 125 -17.07 4.41 -12.02
CA ALA A 125 -17.33 4.47 -10.58
C ALA A 125 -16.36 3.59 -9.81
N ALA A 126 -16.12 2.35 -10.27
CA ALA A 126 -15.12 1.47 -9.69
C ALA A 126 -13.73 2.13 -9.68
N ALA A 127 -13.30 2.69 -10.82
CA ALA A 127 -12.02 3.41 -10.92
C ALA A 127 -11.92 4.57 -9.92
N CYS A 128 -12.98 5.37 -9.78
CA CYS A 128 -12.99 6.50 -8.85
C CYS A 128 -12.91 6.06 -7.39
N GLY A 129 -13.58 4.97 -7.03
CA GLY A 129 -13.51 4.37 -5.70
C GLY A 129 -12.12 3.82 -5.39
N GLU A 130 -11.57 3.00 -6.28
CA GLU A 130 -10.24 2.39 -6.10
C GLU A 130 -9.12 3.44 -6.06
N LEU A 131 -9.19 4.47 -6.89
CA LEU A 131 -8.25 5.61 -6.89
C LEU A 131 -8.52 6.65 -5.81
N ARG A 132 -9.60 6.50 -5.03
CA ARG A 132 -10.02 7.42 -3.96
C ARG A 132 -10.12 8.89 -4.42
N ILE A 133 -10.75 9.12 -5.57
CA ILE A 133 -10.85 10.45 -6.18
C ILE A 133 -11.92 11.28 -5.46
N ALA A 134 -11.52 12.05 -4.45
CA ALA A 134 -12.45 12.83 -3.62
C ALA A 134 -13.43 13.72 -4.42
N ASP A 135 -12.96 14.38 -5.47
CA ASP A 135 -13.79 15.26 -6.32
C ASP A 135 -14.90 14.52 -7.08
N ALA A 136 -14.77 13.20 -7.28
CA ALA A 136 -15.80 12.37 -7.91
C ALA A 136 -16.94 12.04 -6.94
N GLY A 137 -16.67 12.02 -5.64
CA GLY A 137 -17.59 11.58 -4.59
C GLY A 137 -18.97 12.23 -4.61
N PRO A 138 -19.08 13.57 -4.60
CA PRO A 138 -20.37 14.26 -4.64
C PRO A 138 -21.19 13.94 -5.90
N VAL A 139 -20.52 13.70 -7.03
CA VAL A 139 -21.19 13.33 -8.28
C VAL A 139 -21.71 11.90 -8.21
N LEU A 140 -20.88 10.96 -7.74
CA LEU A 140 -21.26 9.56 -7.56
C LEU A 140 -22.43 9.40 -6.58
N LEU A 141 -22.44 10.15 -5.47
CA LEU A 141 -23.56 10.17 -4.53
C LEU A 141 -24.85 10.68 -5.17
N ARG A 142 -24.79 11.74 -6.00
CA ARG A 142 -25.96 12.23 -6.76
C ARG A 142 -26.46 11.20 -7.78
N ILE A 143 -25.55 10.52 -8.47
CA ILE A 143 -25.91 9.43 -9.40
C ILE A 143 -26.59 8.30 -8.65
N SER A 144 -26.06 7.89 -7.49
CA SER A 144 -26.67 6.88 -6.62
C SER A 144 -28.10 7.26 -6.21
N ARG A 145 -28.33 8.52 -5.82
CA ARG A 145 -29.67 9.04 -5.46
C ARG A 145 -30.63 9.00 -6.64
N ALA A 146 -30.20 9.47 -7.82
CA ALA A 146 -31.03 9.45 -9.02
C ALA A 146 -31.37 8.01 -9.46
N ALA A 147 -30.42 7.08 -9.35
CA ALA A 147 -30.63 5.68 -9.69
C ALA A 147 -31.62 4.97 -8.74
N ASP A 148 -31.83 5.48 -7.53
CA ASP A 148 -32.77 4.92 -6.56
C ASP A 148 -34.21 5.47 -6.70
N GLU A 149 -34.44 6.42 -7.61
CA GLU A 149 -35.79 6.90 -7.90
C GLU A 149 -36.66 5.79 -8.52
N PRO A 150 -37.97 5.71 -8.22
CA PRO A 150 -38.85 4.67 -8.74
C PRO A 150 -38.84 4.53 -10.27
N ALA A 151 -38.57 5.61 -11.00
CA ALA A 151 -38.48 5.61 -12.46
C ALA A 151 -37.30 4.78 -13.01
N TYR A 152 -36.26 4.56 -12.20
CA TYR A 152 -35.02 3.89 -12.58
C TYR A 152 -34.79 2.58 -11.83
N ARG A 153 -35.39 2.43 -10.64
CA ARG A 153 -35.24 1.25 -9.79
C ARG A 153 -35.69 -0.06 -10.45
N GLU A 154 -36.69 -0.02 -11.34
CA GLU A 154 -37.14 -1.20 -12.11
C GLU A 154 -36.19 -1.58 -13.24
N ALA A 155 -35.43 -0.62 -13.77
CA ALA A 155 -34.49 -0.86 -14.87
C ALA A 155 -33.14 -1.39 -14.37
N TRP A 156 -32.64 -0.89 -13.24
CA TRP A 156 -31.30 -1.20 -12.74
C TRP A 156 -31.22 -1.30 -11.20
N PRO A 157 -31.72 -2.40 -10.61
CA PRO A 157 -31.87 -2.50 -9.16
C PRO A 157 -30.55 -2.54 -8.36
N LEU A 158 -29.40 -2.78 -9.01
CA LEU A 158 -28.09 -2.92 -8.33
C LEU A 158 -27.17 -1.71 -8.51
N ASP A 159 -27.50 -0.78 -9.42
CA ASP A 159 -26.57 0.30 -9.79
C ASP A 159 -26.49 1.40 -8.73
N SER A 160 -27.61 1.69 -8.06
CA SER A 160 -27.65 2.74 -7.02
C SER A 160 -26.69 2.44 -5.87
N VAL A 161 -26.59 1.17 -5.45
CA VAL A 161 -25.73 0.73 -4.36
C VAL A 161 -24.26 0.70 -4.79
N LEU A 162 -23.97 0.29 -6.02
CA LEU A 162 -22.63 0.34 -6.59
C LEU A 162 -22.07 1.78 -6.61
N PHE A 163 -22.85 2.75 -7.06
CA PHE A 163 -22.43 4.16 -7.05
C PHE A 163 -22.28 4.71 -5.63
N LEU A 164 -23.07 4.22 -4.67
CA LEU A 164 -22.92 4.58 -3.25
C LEU A 164 -21.62 4.04 -2.67
N ALA A 165 -21.27 2.78 -2.97
CA ALA A 165 -20.01 2.18 -2.57
C ALA A 165 -18.81 2.91 -3.16
N ALA A 166 -18.86 3.25 -4.46
CA ALA A 166 -17.85 4.06 -5.11
C ALA A 166 -17.73 5.46 -4.48
N ALA A 167 -18.84 6.11 -4.15
CA ALA A 167 -18.85 7.39 -3.45
C ALA A 167 -18.22 7.27 -2.06
N ALA A 168 -18.53 6.21 -1.30
CA ALA A 168 -17.94 5.96 0.01
C ALA A 168 -16.42 5.71 -0.08
N LYS A 169 -15.94 4.95 -1.06
CA LYS A 169 -14.50 4.74 -1.27
C LYS A 169 -13.78 6.04 -1.69
N ALA A 170 -14.41 6.84 -2.55
CA ALA A 170 -13.84 8.09 -3.07
C ALA A 170 -13.87 9.25 -2.06
N TRP A 171 -14.99 9.38 -1.35
CA TRP A 171 -15.33 10.52 -0.49
C TRP A 171 -16.15 10.05 0.73
N PRO A 172 -15.54 9.31 1.66
CA PRO A 172 -16.19 8.82 2.88
C PRO A 172 -16.42 9.97 3.88
N VAL A 173 -17.54 10.66 3.74
CA VAL A 173 -17.95 11.82 4.56
C VAL A 173 -19.32 11.59 5.19
N ALA A 174 -19.71 12.51 6.09
CA ALA A 174 -20.98 12.45 6.81
C ALA A 174 -22.18 12.31 5.86
N GLU A 175 -22.20 13.03 4.73
CA GLU A 175 -23.32 12.94 3.79
C GLU A 175 -23.50 11.54 3.17
N VAL A 176 -22.41 10.77 3.01
CA VAL A 176 -22.48 9.38 2.52
C VAL A 176 -22.95 8.44 3.63
N SER A 177 -22.49 8.66 4.86
CA SER A 177 -22.92 7.91 6.04
C SER A 177 -24.42 8.08 6.32
N GLU A 178 -24.92 9.32 6.23
CA GLU A 178 -26.35 9.66 6.31
C GLU A 178 -27.14 8.93 5.23
N GLU A 179 -26.66 8.95 3.97
CA GLU A 179 -27.35 8.28 2.87
C GLU A 179 -27.50 6.76 3.09
N ILE A 180 -26.45 6.09 3.57
CA ILE A 180 -26.51 4.65 3.88
C ILE A 180 -27.52 4.40 5.00
N THR A 181 -27.45 5.21 6.06
CA THR A 181 -28.33 5.05 7.24
C THR A 181 -29.79 5.32 6.89
N ASP A 182 -30.08 6.31 6.04
CA ASP A 182 -31.43 6.64 5.61
C ASP A 182 -32.03 5.54 4.72
N ARG A 183 -31.23 4.92 3.84
CA ARG A 183 -31.71 3.88 2.91
C ARG A 183 -31.85 2.51 3.55
N PHE A 184 -30.88 2.12 4.38
CA PHE A 184 -30.75 0.75 4.87
C PHE A 184 -30.94 0.63 6.38
N GLY A 185 -31.09 1.75 7.08
CA GLY A 185 -31.15 1.81 8.54
C GLY A 185 -29.77 1.74 9.21
N PRO A 186 -29.72 1.85 10.55
CA PRO A 186 -28.46 1.86 11.31
C PRO A 186 -27.84 0.45 11.50
N ASN A 187 -28.54 -0.60 11.10
CA ASN A 187 -28.01 -1.97 11.10
C ASN A 187 -28.43 -2.69 9.83
N PRO A 188 -27.79 -2.35 8.69
CA PRO A 188 -28.08 -2.96 7.41
C PRO A 188 -27.75 -4.47 7.42
N ASP A 189 -28.51 -5.22 6.63
CA ASP A 189 -28.18 -6.59 6.29
C ASP A 189 -26.91 -6.63 5.42
N ASP A 190 -26.04 -7.59 5.67
CA ASP A 190 -24.80 -7.84 4.95
C ASP A 190 -25.01 -8.73 3.71
N SER A 191 -26.26 -8.94 3.27
CA SER A 191 -26.58 -9.68 2.04
C SER A 191 -26.15 -8.98 0.74
N ASP A 192 -26.03 -7.65 0.73
CA ASP A 192 -25.55 -6.87 -0.43
C ASP A 192 -24.09 -6.46 -0.23
N SER A 193 -23.20 -7.00 -1.08
CA SER A 193 -21.76 -6.75 -1.00
C SER A 193 -21.39 -5.29 -1.20
N HIS A 194 -22.16 -4.52 -1.98
CA HIS A 194 -21.87 -3.11 -2.20
C HIS A 194 -22.22 -2.24 -0.99
N VAL A 195 -23.25 -2.61 -0.22
CA VAL A 195 -23.53 -1.97 1.08
C VAL A 195 -22.38 -2.24 2.06
N VAL A 196 -21.91 -3.49 2.11
CA VAL A 196 -20.75 -3.90 2.92
C VAL A 196 -19.50 -3.10 2.53
N GLU A 197 -19.19 -2.99 1.23
CA GLU A 197 -18.07 -2.20 0.73
C GLU A 197 -18.18 -0.71 1.11
N ALA A 198 -19.37 -0.12 1.02
CA ALA A 198 -19.60 1.27 1.36
C ALA A 198 -19.34 1.54 2.86
N ILE A 199 -19.85 0.67 3.73
CA ILE A 199 -19.67 0.79 5.18
C ILE A 199 -18.22 0.54 5.57
N GLY A 200 -17.57 -0.47 4.96
CA GLY A 200 -16.15 -0.75 5.17
C GLY A 200 -15.26 0.44 4.79
N ALA A 201 -15.56 1.10 3.66
CA ALA A 201 -14.85 2.30 3.23
C ALA A 201 -15.00 3.48 4.22
N LEU A 202 -16.20 3.67 4.79
CA LEU A 202 -16.42 4.65 5.85
C LEU A 202 -15.63 4.29 7.12
N ALA A 203 -15.74 3.03 7.56
CA ALA A 203 -15.08 2.51 8.76
C ALA A 203 -13.55 2.63 8.70
N ALA A 204 -12.96 2.44 7.52
CA ALA A 204 -11.52 2.51 7.30
C ALA A 204 -10.91 3.91 7.51
N ARG A 205 -11.70 4.99 7.52
CA ARG A 205 -11.15 6.37 7.58
C ARG A 205 -11.16 6.98 8.98
N GLY A 206 -10.12 7.78 9.22
CA GLY A 206 -9.77 8.38 10.51
C GLY A 206 -10.63 9.54 11.02
N GLU A 207 -11.69 9.97 10.32
CA GLU A 207 -12.55 11.08 10.78
C GLU A 207 -13.51 10.55 11.87
N PRO A 208 -13.27 10.81 13.17
CA PRO A 208 -13.93 10.07 14.26
C PRO A 208 -15.45 10.26 14.30
N GLU A 209 -15.94 11.42 13.87
CA GLU A 209 -17.37 11.77 13.93
C GLU A 209 -18.19 11.12 12.80
N VAL A 210 -17.56 10.72 11.69
CA VAL A 210 -18.27 10.31 10.46
C VAL A 210 -18.63 8.81 10.46
N ALA A 211 -17.85 7.97 11.15
CA ALA A 211 -17.87 6.53 10.91
C ALA A 211 -17.75 5.63 12.16
N GLU A 212 -17.90 6.17 13.38
CA GLU A 212 -17.85 5.32 14.59
C GLU A 212 -18.91 4.20 14.56
N TRP A 213 -20.11 4.51 14.04
CA TRP A 213 -21.15 3.50 13.84
C TRP A 213 -20.67 2.41 12.87
N ALA A 214 -20.07 2.79 11.74
CA ALA A 214 -19.63 1.88 10.69
C ALA A 214 -18.52 0.95 11.21
N LEU A 215 -17.58 1.51 11.97
CA LEU A 215 -16.50 0.76 12.60
C LEU A 215 -17.05 -0.29 13.59
N ARG A 216 -18.01 0.11 14.44
CA ARG A 216 -18.67 -0.83 15.36
C ARG A 216 -19.46 -1.89 14.61
N TRP A 217 -20.17 -1.51 13.55
CA TRP A 217 -20.92 -2.47 12.73
C TRP A 217 -20.01 -3.50 12.06
N CYS A 218 -18.86 -3.09 11.51
CA CYS A 218 -17.86 -4.05 10.99
C CYS A 218 -17.41 -5.03 12.07
N ALA A 219 -17.15 -4.55 13.30
CA ALA A 219 -16.79 -5.42 14.42
C ALA A 219 -17.93 -6.36 14.84
N GLU A 220 -19.17 -5.88 14.91
CA GLU A 220 -20.35 -6.68 15.24
C GLU A 220 -20.62 -7.76 14.19
N LYS A 221 -20.53 -7.43 12.89
CA LYS A 221 -20.67 -8.41 11.81
C LYS A 221 -19.55 -9.44 11.79
N LEU A 222 -18.33 -9.01 12.10
CA LEU A 222 -17.22 -9.94 12.28
C LEU A 222 -17.41 -10.86 13.50
N LEU A 223 -18.00 -10.35 14.60
CA LEU A 223 -18.36 -11.15 15.78
C LEU A 223 -19.36 -12.26 15.44
N GLU A 224 -20.35 -11.95 14.60
CA GLU A 224 -21.41 -12.84 14.13
C GLU A 224 -20.96 -13.82 13.03
N SER A 225 -19.75 -13.65 12.49
CA SER A 225 -19.28 -14.40 11.32
C SER A 225 -18.97 -15.88 11.64
N HIS A 226 -19.76 -16.76 11.04
CA HIS A 226 -19.65 -18.22 11.20
C HIS A 226 -18.59 -18.86 10.28
N GLU A 227 -18.28 -18.23 9.16
CA GLU A 227 -17.38 -18.73 8.11
C GLU A 227 -16.51 -17.58 7.59
N GLU A 228 -15.33 -17.91 7.05
CA GLU A 228 -14.47 -16.96 6.36
C GLU A 228 -15.03 -16.73 4.95
N ASN A 229 -15.55 -15.53 4.68
CA ASN A 229 -16.08 -15.14 3.38
C ASN A 229 -15.59 -13.75 2.97
N THR A 230 -15.93 -13.32 1.75
CA THR A 230 -15.53 -12.02 1.20
C THR A 230 -15.90 -10.85 2.12
N HIS A 231 -17.06 -10.87 2.78
CA HIS A 231 -17.46 -9.79 3.70
C HIS A 231 -16.61 -9.77 4.97
N THR A 232 -16.25 -10.95 5.48
CA THR A 232 -15.36 -11.10 6.65
C THR A 232 -14.04 -10.38 6.40
N PHE A 233 -13.46 -10.54 5.21
CA PHE A 233 -12.22 -9.86 4.81
C PHE A 233 -12.39 -8.34 4.75
N LEU A 234 -13.49 -7.85 4.16
CA LEU A 234 -13.77 -6.41 4.11
C LEU A 234 -13.92 -5.78 5.51
N PHE A 235 -14.55 -6.50 6.46
CA PHE A 235 -14.67 -6.02 7.84
C PHE A 235 -13.32 -5.90 8.53
N VAL A 236 -12.44 -6.91 8.40
CA VAL A 236 -11.12 -6.82 9.02
C VAL A 236 -10.19 -5.82 8.35
N GLU A 237 -10.24 -5.66 7.03
CA GLU A 237 -9.47 -4.63 6.33
C GLU A 237 -9.87 -3.23 6.81
N ALA A 238 -11.18 -2.98 6.96
CA ALA A 238 -11.68 -1.71 7.47
C ALA A 238 -11.24 -1.45 8.92
N LEU A 239 -11.36 -2.46 9.80
CA LEU A 239 -10.89 -2.35 11.19
C LEU A 239 -9.38 -2.14 11.26
N ALA A 240 -8.59 -2.90 10.49
CA ALA A 240 -7.14 -2.79 10.49
C ALA A 240 -6.67 -1.42 9.97
N ALA A 241 -7.29 -0.90 8.92
CA ALA A 241 -7.00 0.42 8.36
C ALA A 241 -7.22 1.57 9.38
N ARG A 242 -8.06 1.36 10.39
CA ARG A 242 -8.32 2.36 11.45
C ARG A 242 -7.20 2.46 12.48
N GLY A 243 -6.24 1.53 12.49
CA GLY A 243 -5.13 1.53 13.44
C GLY A 243 -5.58 1.24 14.87
N PRO A 244 -5.13 2.00 15.89
CA PRO A 244 -5.40 1.68 17.31
C PRO A 244 -6.88 1.55 17.69
N ASP A 245 -7.75 2.39 17.13
CA ASP A 245 -9.20 2.33 17.39
C ASP A 245 -9.80 1.00 16.89
N GLY A 246 -9.33 0.54 15.72
CA GLY A 246 -9.72 -0.74 15.14
C GLY A 246 -9.08 -1.93 15.85
N ALA A 247 -7.83 -1.82 16.31
CA ALA A 247 -7.16 -2.86 17.07
C ALA A 247 -7.92 -3.23 18.36
N SER A 248 -8.47 -2.22 19.05
CA SER A 248 -9.29 -2.44 20.24
C SER A 248 -10.55 -3.27 19.93
N LEU A 249 -11.20 -3.01 18.79
CA LEU A 249 -12.37 -3.76 18.35
C LEU A 249 -12.01 -5.16 17.83
N LEU A 250 -10.88 -5.30 17.12
CA LEU A 250 -10.36 -6.61 16.71
C LEU A 250 -10.07 -7.49 17.94
N GLY A 251 -9.40 -6.95 18.97
CA GLY A 251 -9.17 -7.64 20.24
C GLY A 251 -10.48 -8.05 20.94
N TRP A 252 -11.48 -7.16 20.95
CA TRP A 252 -12.82 -7.49 21.44
C TRP A 252 -13.45 -8.64 20.65
N VAL A 253 -13.35 -8.67 19.32
CA VAL A 253 -13.86 -9.78 18.50
C VAL A 253 -13.12 -11.09 18.81
N VAL A 254 -11.79 -11.07 18.93
CA VAL A 254 -11.00 -12.26 19.30
C VAL A 254 -11.47 -12.83 20.63
N ASP A 255 -11.71 -11.96 21.61
CA ASP A 255 -12.12 -12.35 22.96
C ASP A 255 -13.56 -12.85 23.01
N GLN A 256 -14.50 -12.12 22.39
CA GLN A 256 -15.93 -12.32 22.59
C GLN A 256 -16.59 -13.19 21.51
N SER A 257 -15.96 -13.40 20.35
CA SER A 257 -16.63 -14.15 19.28
C SER A 257 -16.86 -15.61 19.70
N PRO A 258 -18.11 -16.10 19.61
CA PRO A 258 -18.42 -17.49 19.87
C PRO A 258 -17.98 -18.40 18.70
N PHE A 259 -17.59 -17.83 17.56
CA PHE A 259 -17.26 -18.54 16.34
C PHE A 259 -15.75 -18.48 16.07
N ARG A 260 -15.20 -19.64 15.65
CA ARG A 260 -13.76 -19.75 15.38
C ARG A 260 -13.32 -18.94 14.16
N ALA A 261 -14.19 -18.80 13.16
CA ALA A 261 -13.89 -18.05 11.94
C ALA A 261 -13.71 -16.56 12.23
N GLY A 262 -14.72 -15.89 12.79
CA GLY A 262 -14.63 -14.48 13.19
C GLY A 262 -13.45 -14.19 14.11
N ALA A 263 -13.27 -14.97 15.19
CA ALA A 263 -12.13 -14.81 16.09
C ALA A 263 -10.78 -15.02 15.40
N GLY A 264 -10.67 -16.04 14.53
CA GLY A 264 -9.44 -16.37 13.82
C GLY A 264 -9.04 -15.28 12.82
N VAL A 265 -9.97 -14.77 12.03
CA VAL A 265 -9.70 -13.70 11.06
C VAL A 265 -9.38 -12.38 11.78
N ALA A 266 -10.10 -12.07 12.87
CA ALA A 266 -9.78 -10.91 13.71
C ALA A 266 -8.37 -10.99 14.31
N LEU A 267 -7.94 -12.16 14.76
CA LEU A 267 -6.60 -12.37 15.31
C LEU A 267 -5.50 -12.15 14.26
N LYS A 268 -5.70 -12.66 13.03
CA LYS A 268 -4.76 -12.44 11.92
C LYS A 268 -4.63 -10.95 11.59
N ALA A 269 -5.75 -10.23 11.53
CA ALA A 269 -5.75 -8.79 11.29
C ALA A 269 -5.12 -8.00 12.44
N LEU A 270 -5.37 -8.41 13.69
CA LEU A 270 -4.77 -7.80 14.88
C LEU A 270 -3.24 -7.89 14.84
N ALA A 271 -2.66 -8.98 14.32
CA ALA A 271 -1.22 -9.16 14.23
C ALA A 271 -0.52 -8.08 13.37
N ALA A 272 -1.22 -7.50 12.38
CA ALA A 272 -0.69 -6.44 11.54
C ALA A 272 -0.72 -5.05 12.22
N VAL A 273 -1.56 -4.86 13.23
CA VAL A 273 -1.80 -3.54 13.86
C VAL A 273 -1.26 -3.48 15.29
N GLU A 274 -1.45 -4.55 16.06
CA GLU A 274 -1.03 -4.68 17.46
C GLU A 274 -0.40 -6.07 17.70
N PRO A 275 0.86 -6.28 17.25
CA PRO A 275 1.49 -7.60 17.21
C PRO A 275 1.72 -8.22 18.60
N VAL A 276 1.94 -7.39 19.63
CA VAL A 276 2.16 -7.87 21.00
C VAL A 276 0.89 -8.51 21.56
N GLU A 277 -0.25 -7.86 21.37
CA GLU A 277 -1.53 -8.39 21.83
C GLU A 277 -1.97 -9.62 21.01
N ALA A 278 -1.75 -9.60 19.70
CA ALA A 278 -1.99 -10.77 18.85
C ALA A 278 -1.14 -11.97 19.26
N HIS A 279 0.14 -11.76 19.59
CA HIS A 279 1.00 -12.81 20.14
C HIS A 279 0.42 -13.40 21.42
N ARG A 280 0.00 -12.54 22.37
CA ARG A 280 -0.60 -12.97 23.63
C ARG A 280 -1.81 -13.88 23.38
N TYR A 281 -2.74 -13.47 22.53
CA TYR A 281 -3.89 -14.31 22.15
C TYR A 281 -3.47 -15.62 21.45
N ALA A 282 -2.51 -15.56 20.53
CA ALA A 282 -2.02 -16.74 19.82
C ALA A 282 -1.33 -17.77 20.73
N VAL A 283 -0.82 -17.35 21.89
CA VAL A 283 -0.18 -18.26 22.89
C VAL A 283 -1.14 -18.69 23.99
N GLU A 284 -1.97 -17.78 24.50
CA GLU A 284 -2.86 -18.06 25.64
C GLU A 284 -4.17 -18.76 25.22
N GLU A 285 -4.71 -18.39 24.06
CA GLU A 285 -6.06 -18.75 23.62
C GLU A 285 -6.08 -19.67 22.37
N TRP A 286 -4.93 -20.20 21.96
CA TRP A 286 -4.76 -21.01 20.73
C TRP A 286 -5.73 -22.18 20.57
N LEU A 287 -6.27 -22.73 21.67
CA LEU A 287 -7.28 -23.80 21.63
C LEU A 287 -8.57 -23.37 20.93
N ARG A 288 -8.88 -22.07 20.93
CA ARG A 288 -10.06 -21.51 20.26
C ARG A 288 -9.87 -21.44 18.75
N PHE A 289 -8.66 -21.10 18.28
CA PHE A 289 -8.35 -20.80 16.88
C PHE A 289 -6.99 -21.33 16.43
N PRO A 290 -6.75 -22.66 16.46
CA PRO A 290 -5.40 -23.22 16.32
C PRO A 290 -4.71 -22.88 15.00
N SER A 291 -5.43 -22.83 13.86
CA SER A 291 -4.83 -22.40 12.58
C SER A 291 -4.43 -20.94 12.58
N ALA A 292 -5.28 -20.04 13.09
CA ALA A 292 -4.96 -18.61 13.15
C ALA A 292 -3.79 -18.34 14.10
N ALA A 293 -3.71 -19.05 15.24
CA ALA A 293 -2.58 -18.99 16.14
C ALA A 293 -1.27 -19.41 15.44
N ILE A 294 -1.29 -20.52 14.69
CA ILE A 294 -0.11 -20.97 13.91
C ILE A 294 0.27 -19.93 12.85
N GLU A 295 -0.69 -19.40 12.10
CA GLU A 295 -0.42 -18.40 11.07
C GLU A 295 0.17 -17.11 11.65
N VAL A 296 -0.42 -16.59 12.74
CA VAL A 296 0.08 -15.40 13.44
C VAL A 296 1.48 -15.63 14.00
N LEU A 297 1.73 -16.78 14.64
CA LEU A 297 3.08 -17.11 15.11
C LEU A 297 4.06 -17.25 13.94
N GLY A 298 3.65 -17.85 12.83
CA GLY A 298 4.48 -17.97 11.63
C GLY A 298 4.86 -16.62 11.03
N GLU A 299 3.91 -15.68 11.01
CA GLU A 299 4.13 -14.31 10.51
C GLU A 299 5.00 -13.50 11.48
N LEU A 300 4.64 -13.44 12.76
CA LEU A 300 5.36 -12.67 13.77
C LEU A 300 6.79 -13.15 14.02
N TYR A 301 7.07 -14.44 13.78
CA TYR A 301 8.40 -15.04 13.96
C TYR A 301 9.10 -15.38 12.64
N GLN A 302 8.63 -14.83 11.52
CA GLN A 302 9.25 -15.05 10.22
C GLN A 302 10.76 -14.77 10.26
N GLY A 303 11.54 -15.75 9.78
CA GLY A 303 13.01 -15.73 9.71
C GLY A 303 13.76 -15.81 11.05
N THR A 304 13.07 -15.83 12.19
CA THR A 304 13.73 -15.79 13.51
C THR A 304 14.40 -17.10 13.91
N ARG A 305 13.99 -18.24 13.31
CA ARG A 305 14.38 -19.61 13.72
C ARG A 305 14.12 -19.89 15.20
N ASN A 306 13.06 -19.31 15.77
CA ASN A 306 12.73 -19.49 17.18
C ASN A 306 12.27 -20.93 17.46
N ALA A 307 13.16 -21.76 18.01
CA ALA A 307 12.90 -23.16 18.30
C ALA A 307 11.78 -23.38 19.34
N GLU A 308 11.57 -22.44 20.26
CA GLU A 308 10.48 -22.53 21.25
C GLU A 308 9.12 -22.31 20.58
N VAL A 309 9.04 -21.37 19.64
CA VAL A 309 7.84 -21.12 18.84
C VAL A 309 7.55 -22.28 17.90
N VAL A 310 8.57 -22.84 17.23
CA VAL A 310 8.41 -24.05 16.41
C VAL A 310 7.88 -25.21 17.25
N ALA A 311 8.46 -25.45 18.43
CA ALA A 311 7.98 -26.49 19.35
C ALA A 311 6.56 -26.22 19.86
N PHE A 312 6.16 -24.96 20.00
CA PHE A 312 4.80 -24.59 20.36
C PHE A 312 3.83 -24.84 19.19
N VAL A 313 4.19 -24.44 17.97
CA VAL A 313 3.42 -24.74 16.74
C VAL A 313 3.26 -26.25 16.54
N ASP A 314 4.31 -27.04 16.78
CA ASP A 314 4.25 -28.51 16.75
C ASP A 314 3.26 -29.05 17.79
N ARG A 315 3.24 -28.49 18.99
CA ARG A 315 2.27 -28.85 20.04
C ARG A 315 0.82 -28.56 19.63
N ILE A 316 0.57 -27.46 18.91
CA ILE A 316 -0.75 -27.15 18.36
C ILE A 316 -1.16 -28.24 17.36
N GLN A 317 -0.26 -28.61 16.43
CA GLN A 317 -0.50 -29.65 15.44
C GLN A 317 -0.72 -31.03 16.07
N ASP A 318 0.04 -31.40 17.10
CA ASP A 318 -0.15 -32.67 17.82
C ASP A 318 -1.56 -32.78 18.42
N ARG A 319 -2.09 -31.64 18.90
CA ARG A 319 -3.45 -31.57 19.43
C ARG A 319 -4.51 -31.53 18.32
N PHE A 320 -4.20 -30.89 17.21
CA PHE A 320 -5.08 -30.67 16.06
C PHE A 320 -4.41 -31.13 14.76
N PRO A 321 -4.43 -32.44 14.44
CA PRO A 321 -3.70 -32.98 13.29
C PRO A 321 -4.09 -32.38 11.93
N TRP A 322 -5.31 -31.85 11.82
CA TRP A 322 -5.78 -31.17 10.62
C TRP A 322 -5.10 -29.82 10.36
N ALA A 323 -4.37 -29.26 11.34
CA ALA A 323 -3.63 -28.01 11.20
C ALA A 323 -2.22 -28.19 10.60
N ALA A 324 -1.87 -29.41 10.17
CA ALA A 324 -0.53 -29.74 9.67
C ALA A 324 -0.08 -28.87 8.48
N SER A 325 -0.98 -28.53 7.55
CA SER A 325 -0.65 -27.66 6.42
C SER A 325 -0.24 -26.25 6.87
N TYR A 326 -0.95 -25.68 7.85
CA TYR A 326 -0.61 -24.37 8.42
C TYR A 326 0.71 -24.41 9.16
N ARG A 327 0.99 -25.52 9.85
CA ARG A 327 2.25 -25.75 10.58
C ARG A 327 3.44 -25.75 9.63
N ASP A 328 3.38 -26.51 8.54
CA ASP A 328 4.51 -26.61 7.62
C ASP A 328 4.85 -25.26 6.98
N ASP A 329 3.83 -24.50 6.57
CA ASP A 329 4.01 -23.15 6.02
C ASP A 329 4.56 -22.18 7.08
N ALA A 330 4.04 -22.21 8.31
CA ALA A 330 4.50 -21.35 9.40
C ALA A 330 5.95 -21.67 9.81
N VAL A 331 6.31 -22.96 9.94
CA VAL A 331 7.68 -23.38 10.24
C VAL A 331 8.62 -23.00 9.11
N ALA A 332 8.22 -23.16 7.84
CA ALA A 332 9.00 -22.70 6.71
C ALA A 332 9.23 -21.18 6.74
N ARG A 333 8.23 -20.37 7.12
CA ARG A 333 8.40 -18.92 7.32
C ARG A 333 9.33 -18.61 8.49
N ILE A 334 9.18 -19.28 9.62
CA ILE A 334 10.06 -19.11 10.80
C ILE A 334 11.51 -19.49 10.47
N ASP A 335 11.70 -20.53 9.67
CA ASP A 335 12.99 -21.06 9.25
C ASP A 335 13.58 -20.37 8.00
N ALA A 336 12.80 -19.52 7.33
CA ALA A 336 13.23 -18.75 6.16
C ALA A 336 14.47 -17.90 6.48
N THR A 337 15.31 -17.64 5.49
CA THR A 337 16.59 -16.95 5.67
C THR A 337 16.41 -15.51 6.16
N ALA A 338 16.98 -15.26 7.35
CA ALA A 338 17.26 -13.99 8.04
C ALA A 338 16.09 -13.15 8.57
N GLY A 339 15.61 -13.51 9.77
CA GLY A 339 14.70 -12.67 10.55
C GLY A 339 15.41 -11.56 11.32
N PRO A 340 14.65 -10.68 12.00
CA PRO A 340 15.16 -9.44 12.57
C PRO A 340 16.33 -9.61 13.55
N GLY A 341 16.29 -10.67 14.36
CA GLY A 341 17.37 -11.00 15.28
C GLY A 341 18.69 -11.42 14.59
N GLN A 342 18.63 -12.05 13.42
CA GLN A 342 19.83 -12.44 12.67
C GLN A 342 20.47 -11.22 11.99
N ILE A 343 19.66 -10.34 11.43
CA ILE A 343 20.13 -9.08 10.83
C ILE A 343 20.79 -8.21 11.91
N ALA A 344 20.12 -8.01 13.05
CA ALA A 344 20.69 -7.24 14.15
C ALA A 344 21.97 -7.87 14.71
N ALA A 345 22.01 -9.19 14.89
CA ALA A 345 23.21 -9.89 15.35
C ALA A 345 24.38 -9.75 14.37
N GLU A 346 24.12 -9.80 13.06
CA GLU A 346 25.13 -9.59 12.03
C GLU A 346 25.58 -8.12 11.99
N MET A 347 24.66 -7.14 12.11
CA MET A 347 25.03 -5.73 12.23
C MET A 347 25.91 -5.46 13.44
N VAL A 348 25.67 -6.14 14.57
CA VAL A 348 26.55 -6.10 15.75
C VAL A 348 27.90 -6.77 15.45
N ALA A 349 27.90 -7.94 14.81
CA ALA A 349 29.12 -8.67 14.46
C ALA A 349 30.03 -7.89 13.49
N LEU A 350 29.41 -7.17 12.55
CA LEU A 350 30.05 -6.29 11.59
C LEU A 350 30.42 -4.91 12.17
N GLY A 351 30.02 -4.62 13.41
CA GLY A 351 30.33 -3.36 14.09
C GLY A 351 29.60 -2.15 13.52
N LEU A 352 28.45 -2.38 12.86
CA LEU A 352 27.56 -1.36 12.31
C LEU A 352 26.72 -0.69 13.40
N ILE A 353 26.31 -1.45 14.43
CA ILE A 353 25.57 -0.96 15.60
C ILE A 353 26.13 -1.58 16.89
N SER A 354 25.77 -1.01 18.03
CA SER A 354 26.11 -1.56 19.33
C SER A 354 25.17 -2.71 19.71
N ARG A 355 25.68 -3.62 20.55
CA ARG A 355 24.88 -4.71 21.11
C ARG A 355 23.72 -4.19 21.97
N ALA A 356 23.91 -3.08 22.67
CA ALA A 356 22.88 -2.47 23.51
C ALA A 356 21.70 -1.99 22.66
N THR A 357 21.98 -1.32 21.54
CA THR A 357 20.97 -0.87 20.58
C THR A 357 20.19 -2.04 20.00
N ALA A 358 20.88 -3.11 19.59
CA ALA A 358 20.21 -4.31 19.08
C ALA A 358 19.29 -4.96 20.14
N GLU A 359 19.74 -5.06 21.39
CA GLU A 359 18.96 -5.64 22.49
C GLU A 359 17.76 -4.75 22.89
N GLU A 360 17.92 -3.42 22.88
CA GLU A 360 16.85 -2.47 23.17
C GLU A 360 15.80 -2.42 22.04
N TYR A 361 16.26 -2.36 20.79
CA TYR A 361 15.39 -2.30 19.61
C TYR A 361 14.54 -3.57 19.46
N LEU A 362 15.14 -4.75 19.70
CA LEU A 362 14.43 -6.03 19.65
C LEU A 362 13.71 -6.38 20.97
N GLY A 363 14.09 -5.76 22.09
CA GLY A 363 13.46 -5.97 23.39
C GLY A 363 12.07 -5.32 23.51
N ASN A 364 11.76 -4.37 22.65
CA ASN A 364 10.50 -3.61 22.63
C ASN A 364 9.44 -4.17 21.65
N GLY A 365 9.67 -5.33 21.01
CA GLY A 365 8.74 -5.94 20.06
C GLY A 365 9.44 -6.84 19.04
N PRO A 366 8.72 -7.49 18.10
CA PRO A 366 9.31 -8.45 17.14
C PRO A 366 10.31 -7.84 16.14
N GLY A 367 10.54 -6.52 16.17
CA GLY A 367 11.33 -5.79 15.18
C GLY A 367 10.57 -5.62 13.86
N GLU A 368 11.01 -4.65 13.06
CA GLU A 368 10.52 -4.47 11.68
C GLU A 368 10.85 -5.71 10.83
N SER A 369 9.86 -6.21 10.07
CA SER A 369 9.96 -7.48 9.32
C SER A 369 10.53 -7.29 7.91
N VAL A 370 10.50 -6.06 7.40
CA VAL A 370 11.15 -5.69 6.13
C VAL A 370 12.64 -5.43 6.39
N PRO A 371 13.58 -6.24 5.85
CA PRO A 371 15.01 -6.11 6.14
C PRO A 371 15.59 -4.70 5.95
N ALA A 372 15.23 -4.01 4.86
CA ALA A 372 15.69 -2.65 4.60
C ALA A 372 15.22 -1.63 5.66
N ARG A 373 13.94 -1.70 6.05
CA ARG A 373 13.37 -0.81 7.08
C ARG A 373 13.93 -1.13 8.47
N LEU A 374 14.17 -2.41 8.76
CA LEU A 374 14.79 -2.85 10.00
C LEU A 374 16.20 -2.26 10.14
N VAL A 375 17.01 -2.38 9.09
CA VAL A 375 18.36 -1.81 9.06
C VAL A 375 18.33 -0.30 9.26
N ARG A 376 17.41 0.41 8.58
CA ARG A 376 17.22 1.87 8.75
C ARG A 376 16.84 2.23 10.19
N GLY A 377 15.86 1.55 10.77
CA GLY A 377 15.43 1.78 12.15
C GLY A 377 16.51 1.45 13.20
N LEU A 378 17.33 0.42 12.95
CA LEU A 378 18.48 0.10 13.82
C LEU A 378 19.57 1.18 13.73
N PHE A 379 19.82 1.77 12.56
CA PHE A 379 20.74 2.90 12.41
C PHE A 379 20.20 4.18 13.04
N GLU A 380 18.90 4.43 12.95
CA GLU A 380 18.23 5.53 13.64
C GLU A 380 18.37 5.38 15.16
N ALA A 381 18.09 4.19 15.70
CA ALA A 381 18.20 3.90 17.13
C ALA A 381 19.65 3.99 17.65
N GLU A 382 20.64 3.60 16.83
CA GLU A 382 22.06 3.79 17.15
C GLU A 382 22.47 5.28 17.10
N GLY A 383 21.66 6.14 16.46
CA GLY A 383 21.94 7.56 16.29
C GLY A 383 22.98 7.84 15.21
N VAL A 384 23.08 6.98 14.19
CA VAL A 384 24.06 7.11 13.09
C VAL A 384 23.43 7.43 11.73
N LEU A 385 22.10 7.62 11.69
CA LEU A 385 21.33 7.96 10.50
C LEU A 385 21.09 9.47 10.38
N VAL A 386 21.21 10.00 9.18
CA VAL A 386 20.84 11.38 8.80
C VAL A 386 19.86 11.31 7.64
N GLU A 387 18.64 11.84 7.83
CA GLU A 387 17.56 11.81 6.82
C GLU A 387 17.19 13.23 6.37
N PHE A 388 16.72 13.39 5.14
CA PHE A 388 16.24 14.67 4.60
C PHE A 388 15.20 14.47 3.50
N ASP A 389 14.42 15.51 3.23
CA ASP A 389 13.42 15.50 2.15
C ASP A 389 13.91 16.28 0.93
N PRO A 390 14.42 15.60 -0.13
CA PRO A 390 14.89 16.28 -1.33
C PRO A 390 13.75 16.96 -2.13
N LYS A 391 12.47 16.69 -1.79
CA LYS A 391 11.28 17.25 -2.44
C LYS A 391 10.60 18.33 -1.58
N GLY A 392 11.15 18.71 -0.44
CA GLY A 392 10.51 19.63 0.50
C GLY A 392 10.35 21.08 0.00
N TYR A 393 10.97 21.45 -1.13
CA TYR A 393 10.93 22.78 -1.76
C TYR A 393 11.05 23.97 -0.77
N THR A 394 11.91 23.87 0.25
CA THR A 394 12.10 24.95 1.23
C THR A 394 13.02 26.06 0.71
N ILE A 395 12.70 27.31 1.06
CA ILE A 395 13.51 28.50 0.74
C ILE A 395 13.70 29.33 2.03
N PRO A 396 14.94 29.52 2.55
CA PRO A 396 16.20 28.96 2.05
C PRO A 396 16.31 27.44 2.26
N PRO A 397 17.20 26.75 1.52
CA PRO A 397 17.47 25.32 1.70
C PRO A 397 18.09 25.02 3.08
N ALA A 398 17.78 23.87 3.67
CA ALA A 398 18.17 23.51 5.04
C ALA A 398 19.62 22.98 5.17
N TYR A 399 20.57 23.44 4.35
CA TYR A 399 21.94 22.91 4.35
C TYR A 399 22.70 23.16 5.65
N GLY A 400 22.43 24.28 6.33
CA GLY A 400 23.02 24.56 7.65
C GLY A 400 22.59 23.53 8.69
N ASP A 401 21.28 23.27 8.78
CA ASP A 401 20.72 22.26 9.68
C ASP A 401 21.22 20.84 9.33
N LEU A 402 21.40 20.55 8.03
CA LEU A 402 21.98 19.29 7.57
C LEU A 402 23.44 19.15 7.99
N ALA A 403 24.25 20.19 7.81
CA ALA A 403 25.65 20.19 8.25
C ALA A 403 25.74 19.97 9.78
N ASP A 404 24.88 20.63 10.56
CA ASP A 404 24.77 20.42 12.01
C ASP A 404 24.44 18.96 12.36
N ARG A 405 23.50 18.33 11.65
CA ARG A 405 23.14 16.92 11.86
C ARG A 405 24.28 15.97 11.51
N PHE A 406 24.94 16.17 10.36
CA PHE A 406 26.12 15.38 9.99
C PHE A 406 27.24 15.52 11.03
N ALA A 407 27.51 16.74 11.50
CA ALA A 407 28.53 16.97 12.51
C ALA A 407 28.19 16.31 13.85
N ALA A 408 26.92 16.41 14.29
CA ALA A 408 26.43 15.77 15.50
C ALA A 408 26.59 14.25 15.44
N VAL A 409 26.17 13.62 14.33
CA VAL A 409 26.29 12.16 14.14
C VAL A 409 27.75 11.71 14.08
N ALA A 410 28.62 12.47 13.40
CA ALA A 410 30.04 12.16 13.32
C ALA A 410 30.82 12.49 14.60
N GLY A 411 30.21 13.15 15.58
CA GLY A 411 30.89 13.62 16.78
C GLY A 411 32.01 14.63 16.47
N VAL A 412 31.84 15.41 15.40
CA VAL A 412 32.78 16.43 14.96
C VAL A 412 32.21 17.83 15.18
N SER A 413 33.04 18.84 15.04
CA SER A 413 32.62 20.24 15.06
C SER A 413 33.16 20.97 13.84
N PHE A 414 32.46 22.01 13.45
CA PHE A 414 32.88 22.99 12.46
C PHE A 414 32.63 24.40 13.03
N GLU A 415 33.29 25.39 12.44
CA GLU A 415 33.21 26.78 12.86
C GLU A 415 32.91 27.68 11.66
N ASN A 416 32.44 28.91 11.90
CA ASN A 416 32.20 29.91 10.86
C ASN A 416 31.24 29.45 9.76
N LEU A 417 30.12 28.82 10.14
CA LEU A 417 29.04 28.48 9.21
C LEU A 417 28.41 29.76 8.66
N GLU A 418 28.49 29.94 7.35
CA GLU A 418 27.93 31.07 6.62
C GLU A 418 27.08 30.52 5.47
N LEU A 419 25.83 30.99 5.37
CA LEU A 419 24.96 30.81 4.22
C LEU A 419 24.66 32.18 3.64
N THR A 420 25.10 32.44 2.40
CA THR A 420 24.92 33.75 1.75
C THR A 420 23.53 33.91 1.15
N ASP A 421 23.16 35.15 0.77
CA ASP A 421 21.91 35.44 0.06
C ASP A 421 21.82 34.75 -1.32
N ASP A 422 22.97 34.35 -1.88
CA ASP A 422 23.10 33.57 -3.12
C ASP A 422 23.14 32.04 -2.84
N PHE A 423 22.74 31.62 -1.63
CA PHE A 423 22.71 30.22 -1.16
C PHE A 423 24.06 29.50 -1.13
N GLU A 424 25.18 30.22 -1.14
CA GLU A 424 26.51 29.62 -0.96
C GLU A 424 26.71 29.22 0.49
N LEU A 425 27.05 27.95 0.72
CA LEU A 425 27.35 27.41 2.05
C LEU A 425 28.86 27.37 2.27
N SER A 426 29.34 27.88 3.40
CA SER A 426 30.73 27.69 3.80
C SER A 426 30.89 27.43 5.29
N TYR A 427 31.91 26.66 5.66
CA TYR A 427 32.32 26.44 7.05
C TYR A 427 33.79 26.02 7.13
N VAL A 428 34.37 26.09 8.33
CA VAL A 428 35.72 25.63 8.64
C VAL A 428 35.65 24.33 9.43
N HIS A 429 36.24 23.27 8.89
CA HIS A 429 36.39 21.99 9.57
C HIS A 429 37.85 21.53 9.49
N ASN A 430 38.42 21.04 10.59
CA ASN A 430 39.84 20.65 10.69
C ASN A 430 40.85 21.71 10.18
N GLY A 431 40.54 23.00 10.35
CA GLY A 431 41.38 24.10 9.91
C GLY A 431 41.37 24.37 8.40
N GLN A 432 40.50 23.71 7.64
CA GLN A 432 40.25 23.96 6.21
C GLN A 432 38.88 24.62 6.04
N ARG A 433 38.81 25.65 5.19
CA ARG A 433 37.54 26.26 4.78
C ARG A 433 36.99 25.47 3.59
N TYR A 434 35.74 25.06 3.69
CA TYR A 434 34.96 24.40 2.65
C TYR A 434 33.90 25.37 2.16
N GLU A 435 33.70 25.42 0.85
CA GLU A 435 32.76 26.32 0.18
C GLU A 435 32.02 25.51 -0.89
N PHE A 436 30.69 25.60 -0.89
CA PHE A 436 29.80 24.86 -1.76
C PHE A 436 28.84 25.83 -2.44
N THR A 437 28.69 25.68 -3.75
CA THR A 437 27.76 26.47 -4.57
C THR A 437 26.74 25.51 -5.17
N PRO A 438 25.50 25.46 -4.65
CA PRO A 438 24.46 24.59 -5.19
C PRO A 438 24.15 24.93 -6.66
N ASP A 439 23.94 23.91 -7.51
CA ASP A 439 23.55 24.12 -8.90
C ASP A 439 22.04 24.46 -9.00
N ASP A 440 21.71 25.72 -9.30
CA ASP A 440 20.34 26.22 -9.46
C ASP A 440 19.72 25.81 -10.82
N GLN A 441 19.57 24.51 -11.06
CA GLN A 441 18.77 23.98 -12.18
C GLN A 441 17.25 24.07 -11.92
N GLY A 442 16.80 25.08 -11.16
CA GLY A 442 15.40 25.20 -10.73
C GLY A 442 14.99 24.25 -9.61
N LYS A 443 15.97 23.63 -8.92
CA LYS A 443 15.78 22.87 -7.69
C LYS A 443 16.47 23.63 -6.55
N TYR A 444 15.72 23.94 -5.50
CA TYR A 444 16.28 24.57 -4.30
C TYR A 444 17.13 23.60 -3.47
N PHE A 445 17.09 22.31 -3.76
CA PHE A 445 17.84 21.26 -3.06
C PHE A 445 18.71 20.46 -4.06
N ASP A 446 20.00 20.36 -3.77
CA ASP A 446 21.05 19.77 -4.59
C ASP A 446 21.74 18.65 -3.81
N LEU A 447 21.57 17.42 -4.31
CA LEU A 447 22.16 16.23 -3.72
C LEU A 447 23.69 16.25 -3.78
N LEU A 448 24.30 16.87 -4.81
CA LEU A 448 25.75 16.96 -4.89
C LEU A 448 26.32 17.76 -3.71
N THR A 449 25.67 18.87 -3.37
CA THR A 449 26.04 19.67 -2.18
C THR A 449 25.93 18.84 -0.90
N VAL A 450 24.89 18.00 -0.76
CA VAL A 450 24.73 17.10 0.40
C VAL A 450 25.85 16.06 0.47
N ASP A 451 26.19 15.42 -0.66
CA ASP A 451 27.28 14.44 -0.76
C ASP A 451 28.62 15.06 -0.36
N GLU A 452 28.88 16.31 -0.74
CA GLU A 452 30.10 17.04 -0.40
C GLU A 452 30.15 17.42 1.10
N ILE A 453 29.03 17.84 1.69
CA ILE A 453 28.93 18.08 3.14
C ILE A 453 29.21 16.79 3.91
N ALA A 454 28.55 15.69 3.54
CA ALA A 454 28.73 14.37 4.14
C ALA A 454 30.18 13.88 4.01
N GLY A 455 30.79 14.07 2.84
CA GLY A 455 32.18 13.70 2.59
C GLY A 455 33.18 14.48 3.45
N THR A 456 32.98 15.78 3.60
CA THR A 456 33.90 16.65 4.37
C THR A 456 33.74 16.49 5.89
N LEU A 457 32.55 16.20 6.39
CA LEU A 457 32.28 15.98 7.82
C LEU A 457 32.48 14.52 8.27
N SER A 458 32.82 13.61 7.34
CA SER A 458 33.15 12.22 7.68
C SER A 458 34.39 12.16 8.61
N PRO A 459 34.30 11.46 9.76
CA PRO A 459 35.41 11.40 10.72
C PRO A 459 36.58 10.58 10.15
N PRO A 460 37.84 10.82 10.57
CA PRO A 460 38.97 10.04 10.10
C PRO A 460 38.86 8.56 10.55
N GLY A 461 38.97 7.62 9.61
CA GLY A 461 38.90 6.20 9.92
C GLY A 461 38.18 5.39 8.83
N PRO A 462 37.76 4.15 9.15
CA PRO A 462 37.02 3.30 8.22
C PRO A 462 35.55 3.72 8.06
N ARG A 463 34.98 4.41 9.05
CA ARG A 463 33.60 4.91 8.99
C ARG A 463 33.50 6.17 8.13
N ARG A 464 32.51 6.21 7.25
CA ARG A 464 32.17 7.31 6.35
C ARG A 464 30.65 7.45 6.29
N PHE A 465 30.17 8.61 5.91
CA PHE A 465 28.78 8.74 5.50
C PHE A 465 28.59 8.01 4.17
N VAL A 466 27.69 7.02 4.16
CA VAL A 466 27.32 6.21 2.99
C VAL A 466 25.85 6.51 2.66
N PRO A 467 25.51 6.78 1.38
CA PRO A 467 24.12 7.02 1.01
C PRO A 467 23.29 5.74 1.16
N LEU A 468 22.06 5.91 1.67
CA LEU A 468 21.01 4.90 1.72
C LEU A 468 19.80 5.46 0.95
N GLY A 469 19.69 5.16 -0.34
CA GLY A 469 18.72 5.79 -1.24
C GLY A 469 19.01 7.27 -1.57
N GLU A 470 17.95 8.01 -1.94
CA GLU A 470 18.03 9.44 -2.32
C GLU A 470 17.79 10.41 -1.14
N ASP A 471 17.38 9.91 0.03
CA ASP A 471 16.83 10.70 1.14
C ASP A 471 17.57 10.49 2.48
N ALA A 472 18.59 9.64 2.52
CA ALA A 472 19.28 9.32 3.77
C ALA A 472 20.76 8.97 3.61
N TYR A 473 21.50 9.17 4.70
CA TYR A 473 22.90 8.82 4.86
C TYR A 473 23.12 8.11 6.21
N VAL A 474 24.04 7.14 6.23
CA VAL A 474 24.46 6.46 7.47
C VAL A 474 25.96 6.58 7.70
N LEU A 475 26.37 6.82 8.94
CA LEU A 475 27.78 6.76 9.33
C LEU A 475 28.21 5.31 9.65
N ALA A 476 28.77 4.62 8.65
CA ALA A 476 29.13 3.21 8.76
C ALA A 476 30.48 2.89 8.07
N ASP A 477 31.04 1.71 8.31
CA ASP A 477 32.11 1.17 7.45
C ASP A 477 31.46 0.67 6.15
N PRO A 478 31.78 1.24 4.98
CA PRO A 478 31.14 0.86 3.72
C PRO A 478 31.28 -0.64 3.41
N ARG A 479 32.41 -1.27 3.78
CA ARG A 479 32.62 -2.70 3.51
C ARG A 479 31.76 -3.60 4.38
N ALA A 480 31.56 -3.19 5.63
CA ALA A 480 30.65 -3.88 6.54
C ALA A 480 29.20 -3.76 6.06
N LEU A 481 28.83 -2.58 5.56
CA LEU A 481 27.50 -2.35 4.99
C LEU A 481 27.28 -3.17 3.70
N ASP A 482 28.25 -3.18 2.78
CA ASP A 482 28.20 -4.02 1.57
C ASP A 482 28.08 -5.50 1.92
N GLN A 483 28.83 -5.97 2.91
CA GLN A 483 28.76 -7.36 3.38
C GLN A 483 27.38 -7.70 3.98
N LEU A 484 26.79 -6.79 4.75
CA LEU A 484 25.42 -6.96 5.29
C LEU A 484 24.40 -7.09 4.14
N VAL A 485 24.49 -6.19 3.16
CA VAL A 485 23.64 -6.16 1.96
C VAL A 485 23.78 -7.46 1.16
N GLU A 486 25.01 -7.92 0.92
CA GLU A 486 25.27 -9.18 0.21
C GLU A 486 24.76 -10.39 0.98
N THR A 487 24.93 -10.41 2.31
CA THR A 487 24.55 -11.54 3.17
C THR A 487 23.03 -11.73 3.21
N PHE A 488 22.26 -10.65 3.16
CA PHE A 488 20.80 -10.70 3.32
C PHE A 488 20.01 -10.31 2.07
N GLY A 489 20.67 -9.94 0.97
CA GLY A 489 19.99 -9.52 -0.26
C GLY A 489 19.13 -8.27 -0.08
N ILE A 490 19.59 -7.31 0.73
CA ILE A 490 18.87 -6.07 1.01
C ILE A 490 19.08 -5.10 -0.15
N GLU A 491 18.00 -4.64 -0.79
CA GLU A 491 18.13 -3.57 -1.78
C GLU A 491 18.54 -2.26 -1.06
N PRO A 492 19.61 -1.57 -1.52
CA PRO A 492 20.15 -0.37 -0.89
C PRO A 492 19.24 0.85 -0.97
#